data_AF-T0ZQR8-F1
#
_entry.id   AF-T0ZQR8-F1
#
_cell.length_a   1.000
_cell.length_b   1.000
_cell.length_c   1.000
_cell.angle_alpha   90.00
_cell.angle_beta   90.00
_cell.angle_gamma   90.00
#
_symmetry.space_group_name_H-M   'P 1'
#
loop_
_entity.id
_entity.type
_entity.pdbx_description
1 polymer ?
#
loop_
_entity_poly.entity_id
_entity_poly.type
_entity_poly.pdbx_seq_one_letter_code
_entity_poly.pdbx_strand_id
1 'polypeptide(L)'
;MYRILALVEREYRIKVRSPGFYVIQGAQPVLFLVFFVASIGAKISRGSIGGQGLPYIEFVAPGLIVLQSFYVFPFVGSMVSNERRYGMYRVILTTRARFSDYLAAKIIVEYSFVLVQATLIVLIAYGLVGPFAGLRILWWGLPILFL
;
A
#
# COMPACT_ATOMS: atom_id res chain seq x y z
N MET A 1 -3.18 -24.70 -7.56
CA MET A 1 -3.74 -23.82 -6.50
C MET A 1 -3.14 -24.09 -5.12
N TYR A 2 -3.15 -25.33 -4.59
CA TYR A 2 -2.64 -25.62 -3.22
C TYR A 2 -1.20 -25.13 -2.94
N ARG A 3 -0.31 -25.16 -3.94
CA ARG A 3 1.09 -24.72 -3.80
C ARG A 3 1.24 -23.21 -3.58
N ILE A 4 0.45 -22.42 -4.31
CA ILE A 4 0.48 -20.96 -4.22
C ILE A 4 -0.07 -20.54 -2.86
N LEU A 5 -1.16 -21.17 -2.40
CA LEU A 5 -1.74 -20.88 -1.08
C LEU A 5 -0.75 -21.14 0.05
N ALA A 6 -0.01 -22.24 0.01
CA ALA A 6 1.03 -22.53 1.01
C ALA A 6 2.16 -21.47 1.02
N LEU A 7 2.54 -20.97 -0.15
CA LEU A 7 3.52 -19.89 -0.26
C LEU A 7 2.97 -18.54 0.21
N VAL A 8 1.70 -18.24 -0.11
CA VAL A 8 0.99 -17.04 0.38
C VAL A 8 0.92 -17.05 1.90
N GLU A 9 0.54 -18.18 2.50
CA GLU A 9 0.47 -18.32 3.96
C GLU A 9 1.84 -18.12 4.60
N ARG A 10 2.90 -18.70 4.01
CA ARG A 10 4.28 -18.49 4.47
C ARG A 10 4.67 -17.02 4.42
N GLU A 11 4.50 -16.36 3.28
CA GLU A 11 4.86 -14.95 3.09
C GLU A 11 4.06 -14.02 4.03
N TYR A 12 2.76 -14.28 4.16
CA TYR A 12 1.90 -13.55 5.10
C TYR A 12 2.40 -13.72 6.54
N ARG A 13 2.68 -14.95 6.97
CA ARG A 13 3.16 -15.25 8.32
C ARG A 13 4.52 -14.62 8.63
N ILE A 14 5.43 -14.55 7.64
CA ILE A 14 6.72 -13.86 7.80
C ILE A 14 6.52 -12.37 8.08
N LYS A 15 5.62 -11.71 7.35
CA LYS A 15 5.30 -10.30 7.55
C LYS A 15 4.60 -10.03 8.88
N VAL A 16 3.58 -10.83 9.20
CA VAL A 16 2.80 -10.72 10.44
C VAL A 16 3.64 -10.98 11.70
N ARG A 17 4.68 -11.80 11.62
CA ARG A 17 5.57 -12.03 12.77
C ARG A 17 6.58 -10.89 13.00
N SER A 18 6.68 -9.93 12.10
CA SER A 18 7.55 -8.77 12.27
C SER A 18 6.76 -7.61 12.87
N PRO A 19 6.92 -7.28 14.17
CA PRO A 19 6.18 -6.18 14.79
C PRO A 19 6.49 -4.83 14.12
N GLY A 20 7.73 -4.63 13.65
CA GLY A 20 8.12 -3.41 12.95
C GLY A 20 7.41 -3.20 11.62
N PHE A 21 6.95 -4.29 10.98
CA PHE A 21 6.23 -4.20 9.70
C PHE A 21 4.87 -3.52 9.86
N TYR A 22 4.12 -3.85 10.92
CA TYR A 22 2.84 -3.21 11.22
C TYR A 22 2.96 -1.73 11.55
N VAL A 23 3.97 -1.39 12.36
CA VAL A 23 4.21 -0.01 12.76
C VAL A 23 4.55 0.84 11.53
N ILE A 24 5.46 0.36 10.67
CA ILE A 24 5.89 1.13 9.50
C ILE A 24 4.77 1.19 8.45
N GLN A 25 4.15 0.06 8.07
CA GLN A 25 3.09 0.06 7.05
C GLN A 25 1.83 0.80 7.46
N GLY A 26 1.49 0.80 8.76
CA GLY A 26 0.34 1.52 9.28
C GLY A 26 0.64 3.00 9.52
N ALA A 27 1.76 3.31 10.18
CA ALA A 27 2.07 4.69 10.54
C ALA A 27 2.47 5.53 9.33
N GLN A 28 3.23 4.98 8.38
CA GLN A 28 3.74 5.75 7.24
C GLN A 28 2.64 6.44 6.40
N PRO A 29 1.56 5.76 5.94
CA PRO A 29 0.51 6.42 5.17
C PRO A 29 -0.23 7.47 5.99
N VAL A 30 -0.45 7.23 7.29
CA VAL A 30 -1.10 8.18 8.21
C VAL A 30 -0.24 9.41 8.42
N LEU A 31 1.05 9.21 8.71
CA LEU A 31 2.02 10.29 8.89
C LEU A 31 2.15 11.14 7.64
N PHE A 32 2.18 10.53 6.45
CA PHE A 32 2.22 11.27 5.20
C PHE A 32 0.95 12.09 4.99
N LEU A 33 -0.22 11.50 5.21
CA LEU A 33 -1.49 12.21 5.09
C LEU A 33 -1.55 13.40 6.04
N VAL A 34 -1.25 13.18 7.32
CA VAL A 34 -1.22 14.26 8.33
C VAL A 34 -0.18 15.32 7.96
N PHE A 35 1.02 14.92 7.56
CA PHE A 35 2.09 15.85 7.18
C PHE A 35 1.66 16.73 6.00
N PHE A 36 1.12 16.16 4.93
CA PHE A 36 0.71 16.93 3.76
C PHE A 36 -0.50 17.82 4.07
N VAL A 37 -1.52 17.29 4.74
CA VAL A 37 -2.74 18.04 5.06
C VAL A 37 -2.46 19.16 6.05
N ALA A 38 -1.71 18.91 7.12
CA ALA A 38 -1.38 19.94 8.12
C ALA A 38 -0.40 20.99 7.57
N SER A 39 0.66 20.57 6.86
CA SER A 39 1.70 21.50 6.41
C SER A 39 1.26 22.35 5.21
N ILE A 40 0.58 21.73 4.26
CA ILE A 40 0.23 22.36 2.98
C ILE A 40 -1.24 22.77 2.95
N GLY A 41 -2.15 21.94 3.48
CA GLY A 41 -3.58 22.24 3.51
C GLY A 41 -3.92 23.51 4.29
N ALA A 42 -3.20 23.80 5.39
CA ALA A 42 -3.38 25.06 6.14
C ALA A 42 -3.11 26.30 5.28
N LYS A 43 -2.12 26.24 4.38
CA LYS A 43 -1.74 27.35 3.47
C LYS A 43 -2.67 27.43 2.25
N ILE A 44 -3.17 26.29 1.78
CA ILE A 44 -4.02 26.18 0.59
C ILE A 44 -5.51 26.41 0.90
N SER A 45 -5.93 26.41 2.17
CA SER A 45 -7.32 26.66 2.60
C SER A 45 -7.98 27.95 2.06
N ARG A 46 -7.18 28.90 1.52
CA ARG A 46 -7.67 30.14 0.88
C ARG A 46 -7.54 30.17 -0.65
N GLY A 47 -6.92 29.17 -1.28
CA GLY A 47 -6.68 29.10 -2.71
C GLY A 47 -7.44 27.93 -3.33
N SER A 48 -8.41 28.21 -4.20
CA SER A 48 -9.12 27.18 -4.95
C SER A 48 -8.13 26.30 -5.70
N ILE A 49 -8.20 24.99 -5.52
CA ILE A 49 -7.43 24.05 -6.35
C ILE A 49 -8.19 23.92 -7.67
N GLY A 50 -7.66 24.54 -8.74
CA GLY A 50 -8.29 24.51 -10.06
C GLY A 50 -9.59 25.31 -10.19
N GLY A 51 -9.80 26.36 -9.38
CA GLY A 51 -11.01 27.20 -9.43
C GLY A 51 -12.21 26.63 -8.67
N GLN A 52 -12.13 25.39 -8.18
CA GLN A 52 -13.16 24.76 -7.34
C GLN A 52 -12.72 24.74 -5.88
N GLY A 53 -13.64 25.03 -4.95
CA GLY A 53 -13.40 25.00 -3.50
C GLY A 53 -13.26 23.58 -2.95
N LEU A 54 -12.43 22.75 -3.57
CA LEU A 54 -12.20 21.37 -3.15
C LEU A 54 -11.24 21.32 -1.96
N PRO A 55 -11.57 20.53 -0.91
CA PRO A 55 -10.69 20.37 0.22
C PRO A 55 -9.40 19.64 -0.22
N TYR A 56 -8.25 20.17 0.19
CA TYR A 56 -6.90 19.72 -0.24
C TYR A 56 -6.66 18.21 -0.08
N ILE A 57 -7.30 17.57 0.90
CA ILE A 57 -7.22 16.12 1.12
C ILE A 57 -7.84 15.30 -0.01
N GLU A 58 -8.91 15.77 -0.69
CA GLU A 58 -9.47 15.09 -1.86
C GLU A 58 -8.48 15.07 -3.03
N PHE A 59 -7.63 16.09 -3.12
CA PHE A 59 -6.56 16.16 -4.12
C PHE A 59 -5.37 15.26 -3.76
N VAL A 60 -4.94 15.25 -2.50
CA VAL A 60 -3.72 14.53 -2.07
C VAL A 60 -3.95 13.03 -1.87
N ALA A 61 -5.10 12.62 -1.36
CA ALA A 61 -5.37 11.22 -1.02
C ALA A 61 -5.14 10.21 -2.17
N PRO A 62 -5.65 10.42 -3.41
CA PRO A 62 -5.37 9.48 -4.51
C PRO A 62 -3.88 9.44 -4.87
N GLY A 63 -3.19 10.59 -4.84
CA GLY A 63 -1.74 10.65 -5.06
C GLY A 63 -0.94 9.89 -4.00
N LEU A 64 -1.39 9.90 -2.74
CA LEU A 64 -0.78 9.10 -1.68
C LEU A 64 -1.01 7.61 -1.89
N ILE A 65 -2.18 7.18 -2.35
CA ILE A 65 -2.45 5.76 -2.65
C ILE A 65 -1.50 5.26 -3.76
N VAL A 66 -1.30 6.05 -4.81
CA VAL A 66 -0.31 5.77 -5.87
C VAL A 66 1.08 5.64 -5.24
N LEU A 67 1.49 6.66 -4.48
CA LEU A 67 2.83 6.72 -3.90
C LEU A 67 3.12 5.51 -3.01
N GLN A 68 2.17 5.08 -2.18
CA GLN A 68 2.33 3.90 -1.34
C GLN A 68 2.48 2.63 -2.18
N SER A 69 1.69 2.50 -3.25
CA SER A 69 1.77 1.35 -4.16
C SER A 69 3.16 1.24 -4.82
N PHE A 70 3.70 2.36 -5.28
CA PHE A 70 5.07 2.41 -5.82
C PHE A 70 6.15 2.21 -4.76
N TYR A 71 5.92 2.72 -3.55
CA TYR A 71 6.89 2.64 -2.46
C TYR A 71 7.21 1.20 -2.06
N VAL A 72 6.28 0.25 -2.24
CA VAL A 72 6.49 -1.17 -1.93
C VAL A 72 7.53 -1.83 -2.84
N PHE A 73 7.69 -1.37 -4.09
CA PHE A 73 8.59 -1.98 -5.07
C PHE A 73 10.05 -2.16 -4.61
N PRO A 74 10.77 -1.10 -4.15
CA PRO A 74 12.15 -1.25 -3.70
C PRO A 74 12.31 -2.20 -2.50
N PHE A 75 11.33 -2.25 -1.58
CA PHE A 75 11.38 -3.16 -0.43
C PHE A 75 11.22 -4.60 -0.85
N VAL A 76 10.26 -4.88 -1.74
CA VAL A 76 10.07 -6.22 -2.31
C VAL A 76 11.32 -6.66 -3.06
N GLY A 77 11.91 -5.79 -3.87
CA GLY A 77 13.16 -6.07 -4.59
C GLY A 77 14.31 -6.44 -3.66
N SER A 78 14.48 -5.67 -2.57
CA SER A 78 15.48 -5.95 -1.53
C SER A 78 15.24 -7.30 -0.84
N MET A 79 13.99 -7.59 -0.47
CA MET A 79 13.59 -8.86 0.16
C MET A 79 13.88 -10.06 -0.75
N VAL A 80 13.51 -9.98 -2.04
CA VAL A 80 13.79 -11.03 -3.03
C VAL A 80 15.30 -11.21 -3.22
N SER A 81 16.06 -10.12 -3.27
CA SER A 81 17.52 -10.15 -3.36
C SER A 81 18.15 -10.86 -2.14
N ASN A 82 17.68 -10.53 -0.94
CA ASN A 82 18.12 -11.18 0.29
C ASN A 82 17.77 -12.67 0.30
N GLU A 83 16.55 -13.05 -0.08
CA GLU A 83 16.14 -14.46 -0.17
C GLU A 83 16.98 -15.27 -1.17
N ARG A 84 17.44 -14.64 -2.26
CA ARG A 84 18.41 -15.25 -3.19
C ARG A 84 19.79 -15.39 -2.54
N ARG A 85 20.26 -14.36 -1.83
CA ARG A 85 21.58 -14.34 -1.16
C ARG A 85 21.69 -15.41 -0.06
N TYR A 86 20.64 -15.60 0.73
CA TYR A 86 20.59 -16.60 1.80
C TYR A 86 20.17 -18.00 1.34
N GLY A 87 20.02 -18.22 0.02
CA GLY A 87 19.71 -19.54 -0.53
C GLY A 87 18.27 -20.04 -0.32
N MET A 88 17.40 -19.24 0.32
CA MET A 88 15.98 -19.54 0.53
C MET A 88 15.28 -19.86 -0.79
N TYR A 89 15.65 -19.16 -1.86
CA TYR A 89 15.17 -19.41 -3.21
C TYR A 89 15.41 -20.85 -3.68
N ARG A 90 16.58 -21.44 -3.37
CA ARG A 90 16.91 -22.82 -3.75
C ARG A 90 16.07 -23.84 -2.97
N VAL A 91 15.79 -23.56 -1.71
CA VAL A 91 14.92 -24.40 -0.85
C VAL A 91 13.46 -24.40 -1.34
N ILE A 92 12.98 -23.28 -1.87
CA ILE A 92 11.63 -23.21 -2.45
C ILE A 92 11.55 -24.05 -3.73
N LEU A 93 12.61 -24.05 -4.55
CA LEU A 93 12.68 -24.82 -5.80
C LEU A 93 12.89 -26.33 -5.60
N THR A 94 13.40 -26.78 -4.45
CA THR A 94 13.43 -28.22 -4.12
C THR A 94 12.06 -28.73 -3.73
N THR A 95 11.18 -27.84 -3.27
CA THR A 95 9.75 -28.11 -3.18
C THR A 95 9.19 -28.03 -4.61
N ARG A 96 8.18 -28.84 -5.00
CA ARG A 96 7.61 -28.85 -6.38
C ARG A 96 7.00 -27.49 -6.85
N ALA A 97 7.32 -26.37 -6.23
CA ALA A 97 6.92 -25.01 -6.59
C ALA A 97 7.81 -24.46 -7.72
N ARG A 98 7.19 -23.70 -8.63
CA ARG A 98 7.89 -22.99 -9.71
C ARG A 98 8.19 -21.55 -9.32
N PHE A 99 9.09 -20.89 -10.05
CA PHE A 99 9.37 -19.46 -9.88
C PHE A 99 8.10 -18.59 -9.98
N SER A 100 7.19 -18.94 -10.90
CA SER A 100 5.90 -18.26 -11.07
C SER A 100 5.01 -18.34 -9.83
N ASP A 101 5.01 -19.49 -9.14
CA ASP A 101 4.18 -19.69 -7.95
C ASP A 101 4.68 -18.82 -6.79
N TYR A 102 6.00 -18.69 -6.65
CA TYR A 102 6.65 -17.82 -5.68
C TYR A 102 6.36 -16.34 -5.95
N LEU A 103 6.51 -15.91 -7.21
CA LEU A 103 6.25 -14.53 -7.59
C LEU A 103 4.78 -14.16 -7.39
N ALA A 104 3.86 -15.04 -7.79
CA ALA A 104 2.43 -14.85 -7.59
C ALA A 104 2.08 -14.73 -6.10
N ALA A 105 2.64 -15.60 -5.26
CA ALA A 105 2.41 -15.53 -3.81
C ALA A 105 2.89 -14.20 -3.21
N LYS A 106 4.06 -13.70 -3.63
CA LYS A 106 4.58 -12.43 -3.15
C LYS A 106 3.71 -11.25 -3.62
N ILE A 107 3.29 -11.24 -4.88
CA ILE A 107 2.38 -10.21 -5.42
C ILE A 107 1.05 -10.18 -4.65
N ILE A 108 0.42 -11.35 -4.44
CA ILE A 108 -0.86 -11.44 -3.73
C ILE A 108 -0.75 -10.88 -2.31
N VAL A 109 0.33 -11.22 -1.60
CA VAL A 109 0.54 -10.76 -0.23
C VAL A 109 0.79 -9.26 -0.21
N GLU A 110 1.68 -8.72 -1.03
CA GLU A 110 1.95 -7.27 -1.06
C GLU A 110 0.73 -6.46 -1.48
N TYR A 111 -0.02 -6.96 -2.47
CA TYR A 111 -1.27 -6.34 -2.90
C TYR A 111 -2.29 -6.26 -1.75
N SER A 112 -2.42 -7.31 -0.95
CA SER A 112 -3.31 -7.30 0.22
C SER A 112 -2.94 -6.21 1.24
N PHE A 113 -1.64 -5.95 1.43
CA PHE A 113 -1.17 -4.90 2.34
C PHE A 113 -1.38 -3.49 1.77
N VAL A 114 -1.16 -3.30 0.47
CA VAL A 114 -1.45 -2.03 -0.22
C VAL A 114 -2.94 -1.71 -0.13
N LEU A 115 -3.82 -2.70 -0.29
CA LEU A 115 -5.27 -2.52 -0.12
C LEU A 115 -5.63 -2.08 1.30
N VAL A 116 -5.00 -2.66 2.33
CA VAL A 116 -5.20 -2.22 3.73
C VAL A 116 -4.76 -0.77 3.92
N GLN A 117 -3.61 -0.37 3.38
CA GLN A 117 -3.13 1.02 3.45
C GLN A 117 -4.06 2.00 2.71
N ALA A 118 -4.51 1.63 1.51
CA ALA A 118 -5.46 2.43 0.74
C ALA A 118 -6.79 2.60 1.49
N THR A 119 -7.28 1.51 2.10
CA THR A 119 -8.50 1.54 2.93
C THR A 119 -8.32 2.47 4.13
N LEU A 120 -7.17 2.41 4.81
CA LEU A 120 -6.86 3.32 5.93
C LEU A 120 -6.85 4.79 5.50
N ILE A 121 -6.24 5.11 4.36
CA ILE A 121 -6.24 6.48 3.79
C ILE A 121 -7.67 6.96 3.53
N VAL A 122 -8.50 6.12 2.90
CA VAL A 122 -9.90 6.45 2.61
C VAL A 122 -10.72 6.65 3.88
N LEU A 123 -10.56 5.79 4.89
CA LEU A 123 -11.25 5.91 6.18
C LEU A 123 -10.87 7.21 6.91
N ILE A 124 -9.60 7.60 6.89
CA ILE A 124 -9.14 8.85 7.50
C ILE A 124 -9.71 10.04 6.73
N ALA A 125 -9.72 10.00 5.40
CA ALA A 125 -10.32 11.05 4.59
C ALA A 125 -11.83 11.20 4.83
N TYR A 126 -12.54 10.07 4.97
CA TYR A 126 -13.95 10.04 5.36
C TYR A 126 -14.17 10.71 6.72
N GLY A 127 -13.35 10.39 7.72
CA GLY A 127 -13.47 10.96 9.07
C GLY A 127 -13.20 12.47 9.14
N LEU A 128 -12.31 12.99 8.28
CA LEU A 128 -11.90 14.40 8.31
C LEU A 128 -12.79 15.33 7.47
N VAL A 129 -13.38 14.86 6.37
CA VAL A 129 -14.13 15.71 5.42
C VAL A 129 -15.59 15.29 5.24
N GLY A 130 -15.93 14.06 5.61
CA GLY A 130 -17.28 13.52 5.49
C GLY A 130 -17.46 12.56 4.29
N PRO A 131 -18.67 11.96 4.17
CA PRO A 131 -18.91 10.80 3.32
C PRO A 131 -18.68 11.01 1.82
N PHE A 132 -19.00 12.20 1.32
CA PHE A 132 -18.90 12.51 -0.11
C PHE A 132 -17.45 12.61 -0.60
N ALA A 133 -16.52 13.03 0.25
CA ALA A 133 -15.09 13.10 -0.08
C ALA A 133 -14.47 11.70 -0.20
N GLY A 134 -14.78 10.80 0.73
CA GLY A 134 -14.28 9.42 0.72
C GLY A 134 -14.71 8.65 -0.53
N LEU A 135 -15.97 8.81 -0.95
CA LEU A 135 -16.47 8.24 -2.20
C LEU A 135 -15.72 8.77 -3.42
N ARG A 136 -15.53 10.09 -3.53
CA ARG A 136 -14.79 10.70 -4.66
C ARG A 136 -13.35 10.22 -4.72
N ILE A 137 -12.66 10.12 -3.59
CA ILE A 137 -11.29 9.57 -3.54
C ILE A 137 -11.26 8.12 -4.03
N LEU A 138 -12.26 7.31 -3.68
CA LEU A 138 -12.43 5.94 -4.17
C LEU A 138 -12.63 5.91 -5.69
N TRP A 139 -13.51 6.74 -6.24
CA TRP A 139 -13.74 6.82 -7.69
C TRP A 139 -12.48 7.18 -8.49
N TRP A 140 -11.63 8.06 -7.96
CA TRP A 140 -10.38 8.48 -8.62
C TRP A 140 -9.21 7.52 -8.34
N GLY A 141 -9.25 6.82 -7.20
CA GLY A 141 -8.24 5.84 -6.78
C GLY A 141 -8.45 4.43 -7.33
N LEU A 142 -9.69 4.05 -7.68
CA LEU A 142 -10.03 2.72 -8.21
C LEU A 142 -9.22 2.33 -9.46
N PRO A 143 -9.09 3.18 -10.50
CA PRO A 143 -8.30 2.83 -11.69
C PRO A 143 -6.84 2.51 -11.37
N ILE A 144 -6.33 3.08 -10.27
CA ILE A 144 -4.93 3.01 -9.85
C ILE A 144 -4.65 1.71 -9.10
N LEU A 145 -5.64 1.16 -8.38
CA LEU A 145 -5.52 -0.13 -7.69
C LEU A 145 -5.47 -1.33 -8.64
N PHE A 146 -5.72 -1.12 -9.94
CA PHE A 146 -5.68 -2.14 -10.99
C PHE A 146 -4.51 -1.95 -11.99
N LEU A 147 -3.65 -0.94 -11.78
CA LEU A 147 -2.38 -0.72 -12.51
C LEU A 147 -1.22 -1.44 -11.82
#